data_AF-A0A0W7TH94-F1
#
_entry.id   AF-A0A0W7TH94-F1
#
_cell.length_a   1.000
_cell.length_b   1.000
_cell.length_c   1.000
_cell.angle_alpha   90.00
_cell.angle_beta   90.00
_cell.angle_gamma   90.00
#
_symmetry.space_group_name_H-M   'P 1'
#
loop_
_entity.id
_entity.type
_entity.pdbx_description
1 polymer ?
#
loop_
_entity_poly.entity_id
_entity_poly.type
_entity_poly.pdbx_seq_one_letter_code
_entity_poly.pdbx_strand_id
1 'polypeptide(L)'
;MADQAVTYGENTKLSANAFSKDGYSFGGWMFKDVVFADEAYILNLTSEADAELTFTAVWIVNSYTISFVSDDPVSGTTEMQRFTVEDEGYATAVLSLNGFQRAGYSFAGWSDGNRTYSDGSLISTIDLSKAVSEDGVLTIALTAVWTANSYTIFFDTNGGSAIDSIVADCGTAIAVPEPTKEGYTFAGWLKDGAAYSVPETMPAGDLTLKASWKLYIPAPVNGVISLNAETDGNLTLTDESIGTLKSYASSDSAFLRVSMGDSTFTFDSKAVAALNAGTLTIRAMENLDDETAALTKDAAVYAVGFGSNTYLNGGTVTVTVPYTLKDGQSADDVSIYRISDGSVAETIEAQYSDGTVTFATGNLSSLYAVGHIDTGSDDEDDSTAIMAVALAAVAVCLVAGIVYAYSRRV
;
A
#
# COMPACT_ATOMS: atom_id res chain seq x y z
N MET A 1 -48.45 45.95 -37.76
CA MET A 1 -49.31 46.81 -36.91
C MET A 1 -50.26 47.59 -37.81
N ALA A 2 -51.34 48.14 -37.26
CA ALA A 2 -52.23 49.02 -38.03
C ALA A 2 -51.56 50.36 -38.30
N ASP A 3 -51.94 51.01 -39.40
CA ASP A 3 -51.45 52.34 -39.73
C ASP A 3 -51.89 53.36 -38.67
N GLN A 4 -51.02 54.34 -38.43
CA GLN A 4 -51.25 55.40 -37.45
C GLN A 4 -51.46 56.74 -38.17
N ALA A 5 -52.63 57.34 -37.97
CA ALA A 5 -52.90 58.71 -38.43
C ALA A 5 -52.16 59.73 -37.55
N VAL A 6 -51.56 60.75 -38.17
CA VAL A 6 -50.81 61.83 -37.49
C VAL A 6 -51.21 63.19 -38.06
N THR A 7 -51.31 64.22 -37.22
CA THR A 7 -51.71 65.58 -37.62
C THR A 7 -50.50 66.51 -37.73
N TYR A 8 -50.41 67.30 -38.80
CA TYR A 8 -49.38 68.34 -38.93
C TYR A 8 -49.52 69.40 -37.83
N GLY A 9 -48.40 69.78 -37.21
CA GLY A 9 -48.36 70.73 -36.11
C GLY A 9 -48.60 70.11 -34.72
N GLU A 10 -48.96 68.82 -34.64
CA GLU A 10 -49.19 68.12 -33.38
C GLU A 10 -48.07 67.14 -33.07
N ASN A 11 -47.57 67.18 -31.84
CA ASN A 11 -46.58 66.22 -31.38
C ASN A 11 -47.25 64.87 -31.15
N THR A 12 -46.91 63.87 -31.95
CA THR A 12 -47.58 62.56 -31.92
C THR A 12 -46.62 61.47 -31.47
N LYS A 13 -47.03 60.66 -30.50
CA LYS A 13 -46.26 59.50 -30.04
C LYS A 13 -46.40 58.36 -31.04
N LEU A 14 -45.31 57.78 -31.51
CA LEU A 14 -45.36 56.56 -32.31
C LEU A 14 -46.00 55.43 -31.49
N SER A 15 -46.77 54.58 -32.16
CA SER A 15 -47.34 53.38 -31.55
C SER A 15 -46.23 52.40 -31.19
N ALA A 16 -46.36 51.74 -30.04
CA ALA A 16 -45.40 50.75 -29.57
C ALA A 16 -45.16 49.64 -30.59
N ASN A 17 -43.91 49.20 -30.72
CA ASN A 17 -43.56 48.09 -31.58
C ASN A 17 -44.31 46.81 -31.16
N ALA A 18 -44.99 46.18 -32.12
CA ALA A 18 -45.69 44.91 -31.94
C ALA A 18 -45.02 43.75 -32.69
N PHE A 19 -43.90 43.99 -33.37
CA PHE A 19 -43.15 42.98 -34.10
C PHE A 19 -42.06 42.38 -33.22
N SER A 20 -41.75 41.11 -33.46
CA SER A 20 -40.61 40.42 -32.88
C SER A 20 -39.77 39.82 -34.00
N LYS A 21 -38.45 39.75 -33.81
CA LYS A 21 -37.52 39.05 -34.69
C LYS A 21 -36.58 38.21 -33.83
N ASP A 22 -36.64 36.89 -34.00
CA ASP A 22 -35.87 35.95 -33.18
C ASP A 22 -34.37 36.22 -33.27
N GLY A 23 -33.69 36.32 -32.13
CA GLY A 23 -32.27 36.64 -32.07
C GLY A 23 -31.92 38.13 -32.25
N TYR A 24 -32.91 39.02 -32.36
CA TYR A 24 -32.69 40.47 -32.49
C TYR A 24 -33.48 41.28 -31.46
N SER A 25 -32.90 42.40 -31.04
CA SER A 25 -33.56 43.45 -30.28
C SER A 25 -34.06 44.55 -31.21
N PHE A 26 -35.23 45.12 -30.91
CA PHE A 26 -35.77 46.24 -31.66
C PHE A 26 -34.94 47.50 -31.38
N GLY A 27 -34.27 48.03 -32.41
CA GLY A 27 -33.41 49.21 -32.33
C GLY A 27 -34.11 50.53 -32.65
N GLY A 28 -35.38 50.49 -33.05
CA GLY A 28 -36.18 51.68 -33.39
C GLY A 28 -36.74 51.65 -34.81
N TRP A 29 -37.41 52.75 -35.17
CA TRP A 29 -38.07 52.96 -36.45
C TRP A 29 -37.23 53.89 -37.33
N MET A 30 -36.75 53.41 -38.48
CA MET A 30 -36.01 54.22 -39.45
C MET A 30 -36.94 54.92 -40.44
N PHE A 31 -36.77 56.24 -40.59
CA PHE A 31 -37.42 57.05 -41.62
C PHE A 31 -36.45 58.09 -42.16
N LYS A 32 -36.26 58.11 -43.49
CA LYS A 32 -35.32 59.03 -44.20
C LYS A 32 -33.97 59.16 -43.49
N ASP A 33 -33.33 58.03 -43.21
CA ASP A 33 -32.02 57.90 -42.56
C ASP A 33 -31.95 58.32 -41.08
N VAL A 34 -33.09 58.59 -40.43
CA VAL A 34 -33.19 58.88 -38.99
C VAL A 34 -33.84 57.72 -38.26
N VAL A 35 -33.23 57.25 -37.17
CA VAL A 35 -33.79 56.22 -36.29
C VAL A 35 -34.50 56.88 -35.11
N PHE A 36 -35.79 56.62 -34.99
CA PHE A 36 -36.63 57.02 -33.87
C PHE A 36 -36.71 55.86 -32.88
N ALA A 37 -36.53 56.14 -31.59
CA ALA A 37 -36.72 55.12 -30.55
C ALA A 37 -38.15 54.56 -30.61
N ASP A 38 -38.37 53.37 -30.03
CA ASP A 38 -39.72 52.89 -29.86
C ASP A 38 -40.55 53.93 -29.10
N GLU A 39 -41.81 54.09 -29.51
CA GLU A 39 -42.71 55.02 -28.84
C GLU A 39 -42.24 56.50 -28.82
N ALA A 40 -41.29 56.89 -29.69
CA ALA A 40 -40.79 58.25 -29.76
C ALA A 40 -41.87 59.25 -30.20
N TYR A 41 -41.76 60.48 -29.71
CA TYR A 41 -42.57 61.59 -30.21
C TYR A 41 -42.01 62.13 -31.52
N ILE A 42 -42.88 62.31 -32.51
CA ILE A 42 -42.58 62.87 -33.83
C ILE A 42 -43.41 64.12 -34.09
N LEU A 43 -42.85 65.05 -34.88
CA LEU A 43 -43.50 66.30 -35.25
C LEU A 43 -43.09 66.69 -36.67
N ASN A 44 -44.07 67.06 -37.50
CA ASN A 44 -43.87 67.68 -38.83
C ASN A 44 -42.89 66.92 -39.75
N LEU A 45 -43.01 65.59 -39.84
CA LEU A 45 -42.14 64.76 -40.69
C LEU A 45 -42.37 64.97 -42.20
N THR A 46 -43.50 65.57 -42.58
CA THR A 46 -43.85 65.99 -43.94
C THR A 46 -44.77 67.21 -43.89
N SER A 47 -44.72 68.06 -44.91
CA SER A 47 -45.65 69.19 -45.11
C SER A 47 -46.68 68.91 -46.21
N GLU A 48 -46.64 67.72 -46.82
CA GLU A 48 -47.60 67.33 -47.85
C GLU A 48 -48.87 66.77 -47.22
N ALA A 49 -50.02 67.24 -47.72
CA ALA A 49 -51.33 66.75 -47.28
C ALA A 49 -51.51 65.29 -47.71
N ASP A 50 -52.09 64.48 -46.81
CA ASP A 50 -52.40 63.06 -47.05
C ASP A 50 -51.21 62.17 -47.43
N ALA A 51 -49.98 62.59 -47.09
CA ALA A 51 -48.78 61.82 -47.40
C ALA A 51 -48.64 60.57 -46.50
N GLU A 52 -48.38 59.43 -47.12
CA GLU A 52 -48.06 58.17 -46.43
C GLU A 52 -46.57 58.09 -46.10
N LEU A 53 -46.25 57.84 -44.82
CA LEU A 53 -44.87 57.73 -44.34
C LEU A 53 -44.56 56.29 -43.95
N THR A 54 -43.63 55.65 -44.66
CA THR A 54 -43.19 54.30 -44.34
C THR A 54 -41.97 54.32 -43.42
N PHE A 55 -42.10 53.70 -42.25
CA PHE A 55 -40.98 53.44 -41.35
C PHE A 55 -40.53 51.99 -41.50
N THR A 56 -39.22 51.76 -41.42
CA THR A 56 -38.64 50.42 -41.43
C THR A 56 -38.11 50.07 -40.04
N ALA A 57 -38.41 48.88 -39.54
CA ALA A 57 -37.89 48.41 -38.26
C ALA A 57 -36.36 48.20 -38.36
N VAL A 58 -35.61 48.78 -37.43
CA VAL A 58 -34.19 48.52 -37.25
C VAL A 58 -34.03 47.40 -36.24
N TRP A 59 -33.32 46.34 -36.60
CA TRP A 59 -33.07 45.18 -35.75
C TRP A 59 -31.59 45.09 -35.39
N ILE A 60 -31.29 45.02 -34.10
CA ILE A 60 -29.94 44.88 -33.56
C ILE A 60 -29.74 43.40 -33.21
N VAL A 61 -28.70 42.77 -33.77
CA VAL A 61 -28.40 41.36 -33.46
C VAL A 61 -28.04 41.20 -31.99
N ASN A 62 -28.64 40.22 -31.32
CA ASN A 62 -28.34 39.93 -29.92
C ASN A 62 -27.00 39.19 -29.80
N SER A 63 -26.21 39.57 -28.80
CA SER A 63 -25.02 38.82 -28.38
C SER A 63 -25.34 37.98 -27.15
N TYR A 64 -24.85 36.75 -27.14
CA TYR A 64 -25.05 35.80 -26.05
C TYR A 64 -23.70 35.41 -25.45
N THR A 65 -23.72 35.03 -24.18
CA THR A 65 -22.54 34.54 -23.45
C THR A 65 -22.82 33.12 -22.96
N ILE A 66 -21.93 32.19 -23.25
CA ILE A 66 -21.89 30.88 -22.60
C ILE A 66 -21.11 31.02 -21.30
N SER A 67 -21.77 30.66 -20.20
CA SER A 67 -21.15 30.49 -18.90
C SER A 67 -20.93 29.00 -18.67
N PHE A 68 -19.67 28.60 -18.55
CA PHE A 68 -19.29 27.22 -18.24
C PHE A 68 -19.24 27.02 -16.74
N VAL A 69 -20.05 26.09 -16.23
CA VAL A 69 -20.20 25.84 -14.79
C VAL A 69 -19.94 24.38 -14.45
N SER A 70 -19.57 24.12 -13.20
CA SER A 70 -19.45 22.76 -12.65
C SER A 70 -20.15 22.73 -11.30
N ASP A 71 -21.11 21.81 -11.14
CA ASP A 71 -21.84 21.62 -9.89
C ASP A 71 -21.02 20.82 -8.86
N ASP A 72 -19.97 20.14 -9.32
CA ASP A 72 -19.04 19.40 -8.50
C ASP A 72 -17.86 20.28 -8.03
N PRO A 73 -17.26 19.98 -6.87
CA PRO A 73 -16.01 20.61 -6.46
C PRO A 73 -14.93 20.30 -7.49
N VAL A 74 -14.50 21.34 -8.20
CA VAL A 74 -13.46 21.31 -9.23
C VAL A 74 -12.43 22.40 -8.94
N SER A 75 -11.21 22.18 -9.41
CA SER A 75 -10.22 23.25 -9.52
C SER A 75 -10.16 23.76 -10.96
N GLY A 76 -9.48 24.90 -11.16
CA GLY A 76 -9.38 25.54 -12.47
C GLY A 76 -10.66 26.29 -12.85
N THR A 77 -10.65 26.84 -14.06
CA THR A 77 -11.73 27.67 -14.60
C THR A 77 -11.79 27.52 -16.10
N THR A 78 -12.99 27.55 -16.67
CA THR A 78 -13.19 27.71 -18.11
C THR A 78 -13.68 29.12 -18.38
N GLU A 79 -13.00 29.87 -19.25
CA GLU A 79 -13.38 31.26 -19.55
C GLU A 79 -14.75 31.30 -20.24
N MET A 80 -15.54 32.32 -19.88
CA MET A 80 -16.81 32.58 -20.55
C MET A 80 -16.60 32.84 -22.04
N GLN A 81 -17.52 32.36 -22.85
CA GLN A 81 -17.43 32.46 -24.30
C GLN A 81 -18.56 33.32 -24.85
N ARG A 82 -18.22 34.32 -25.65
CA ARG A 82 -19.21 35.16 -26.34
C ARG A 82 -19.48 34.62 -27.74
N PHE A 83 -20.75 34.69 -28.15
CA PHE A 83 -21.16 34.39 -29.52
C PHE A 83 -22.33 35.29 -29.95
N THR A 84 -22.57 35.37 -31.25
CA THR A 84 -23.69 36.09 -31.85
C THR A 84 -24.56 35.11 -32.62
N VAL A 85 -25.85 35.40 -32.70
CA VAL A 85 -26.78 34.61 -33.52
C VAL A 85 -26.57 34.97 -34.98
N GLU A 86 -26.51 33.98 -35.85
CA GLU A 86 -26.53 34.15 -37.30
C GLU A 86 -27.98 34.33 -37.81
N ASP A 87 -28.16 34.50 -39.11
CA ASP A 87 -29.49 34.69 -39.69
C ASP A 87 -30.43 33.52 -39.34
N GLU A 88 -31.72 33.80 -39.18
CA GLU A 88 -32.78 32.82 -38.84
C GLU A 88 -32.75 32.20 -37.42
N GLY A 89 -32.04 32.81 -36.45
CA GLY A 89 -32.20 32.43 -35.03
C GLY A 89 -31.33 31.26 -34.57
N TYR A 90 -30.40 30.80 -35.42
CA TYR A 90 -29.38 29.80 -35.06
C TYR A 90 -28.07 30.49 -34.72
N ALA A 91 -27.37 29.99 -33.70
CA ALA A 91 -26.03 30.42 -33.37
C ALA A 91 -25.05 29.28 -33.59
N THR A 92 -23.97 29.56 -34.33
CA THR A 92 -22.84 28.63 -34.43
C THR A 92 -21.70 29.10 -33.54
N ALA A 93 -21.15 28.18 -32.74
CA ALA A 93 -20.00 28.47 -31.88
C ALA A 93 -19.17 27.19 -31.68
N VAL A 94 -17.85 27.31 -31.76
CA VAL A 94 -16.92 26.26 -31.34
C VAL A 94 -16.70 26.42 -29.84
N LEU A 95 -17.14 25.46 -29.02
CA LEU A 95 -17.06 25.61 -27.56
C LEU A 95 -15.62 25.78 -27.07
N SER A 96 -15.41 26.63 -26.07
CA SER A 96 -14.13 26.69 -25.35
C SER A 96 -13.80 25.32 -24.74
N LEU A 97 -12.51 24.96 -24.76
CA LEU A 97 -12.02 23.74 -24.13
C LEU A 97 -12.20 23.80 -22.61
N ASN A 98 -12.50 22.65 -22.01
CA ASN A 98 -12.62 22.55 -20.57
C ASN A 98 -11.32 22.86 -19.84
N GLY A 99 -11.38 23.84 -18.93
CA GLY A 99 -10.31 24.20 -18.00
C GLY A 99 -10.52 23.66 -16.58
N PHE A 100 -11.66 23.02 -16.28
CA PHE A 100 -11.91 22.43 -14.97
C PHE A 100 -11.16 21.11 -14.79
N GLN A 101 -10.76 20.82 -13.56
CA GLN A 101 -10.15 19.56 -13.17
C GLN A 101 -10.92 18.93 -12.02
N ARG A 102 -11.22 17.64 -12.16
CA ARG A 102 -11.87 16.83 -11.13
C ARG A 102 -11.07 15.55 -10.90
N ALA A 103 -10.38 15.48 -9.76
CA ALA A 103 -9.55 14.32 -9.44
C ALA A 103 -10.40 13.03 -9.43
N GLY A 104 -9.97 12.02 -10.19
CA GLY A 104 -10.68 10.74 -10.27
C GLY A 104 -11.75 10.66 -11.36
N TYR A 105 -11.92 11.71 -12.18
CA TYR A 105 -12.95 11.77 -13.22
C TYR A 105 -12.39 12.28 -14.55
N SER A 106 -12.98 11.82 -15.64
CA SER A 106 -12.74 12.33 -17.00
C SER A 106 -13.87 13.24 -17.45
N PHE A 107 -13.51 14.36 -18.06
CA PHE A 107 -14.48 15.29 -18.66
C PHE A 107 -15.17 14.62 -19.85
N ALA A 108 -16.50 14.53 -19.82
CA ALA A 108 -17.32 13.89 -20.85
C ALA A 108 -17.98 14.89 -21.80
N GLY A 109 -18.09 16.16 -21.41
CA GLY A 109 -18.67 17.22 -22.24
C GLY A 109 -19.44 18.27 -21.46
N TRP A 110 -20.07 19.17 -22.20
CA TRP A 110 -20.88 20.28 -21.69
C TRP A 110 -22.37 19.97 -21.88
N SER A 111 -23.18 20.10 -20.83
CA SER A 111 -24.61 19.85 -20.88
C SER A 111 -25.43 21.13 -20.79
N ASP A 112 -26.43 21.29 -21.66
CA ASP A 112 -27.47 22.32 -21.50
C ASP A 112 -28.69 21.82 -20.71
N GLY A 113 -28.60 20.62 -20.12
CA GLY A 113 -29.70 19.93 -19.44
C GLY A 113 -30.57 19.06 -20.36
N ASN A 114 -30.43 19.18 -21.68
CA ASN A 114 -31.12 18.33 -22.67
C ASN A 114 -30.15 17.53 -23.54
N ARG A 115 -28.99 18.11 -23.86
CA ARG A 115 -27.95 17.50 -24.70
C ARG A 115 -26.59 17.67 -24.07
N THR A 116 -25.69 16.74 -24.36
CA THR A 116 -24.27 16.84 -24.02
C THR A 116 -23.45 17.06 -25.28
N TYR A 117 -22.64 18.12 -25.28
CA TYR A 117 -21.76 18.54 -26.35
C TYR A 117 -20.33 18.12 -26.03
N SER A 118 -19.63 17.54 -27.00
CA SER A 118 -18.21 17.19 -26.83
C SER A 118 -17.36 18.44 -26.63
N ASP A 119 -16.25 18.29 -25.91
CA ASP A 119 -15.32 19.40 -25.67
C ASP A 119 -14.76 19.97 -26.98
N GLY A 120 -14.71 21.29 -27.10
CA GLY A 120 -14.22 21.94 -28.32
C GLY A 120 -15.09 21.76 -29.57
N SER A 121 -16.30 21.20 -29.45
CA SER A 121 -17.14 20.93 -30.62
C SER A 121 -17.81 22.19 -31.19
N LEU A 122 -18.03 22.20 -32.51
CA LEU A 122 -18.90 23.17 -33.15
C LEU A 122 -20.36 22.80 -32.83
N ILE A 123 -21.08 23.73 -32.19
CA ILE A 123 -22.51 23.60 -31.93
C ILE A 123 -23.27 24.59 -32.82
N SER A 124 -24.45 24.19 -33.31
CA SER A 124 -25.31 25.01 -34.19
C SER A 124 -26.77 25.11 -33.71
N THR A 125 -27.09 24.50 -32.57
CA THR A 125 -28.47 24.34 -32.10
C THR A 125 -28.63 24.64 -30.60
N ILE A 126 -27.87 25.59 -30.07
CA ILE A 126 -28.02 25.97 -28.66
C ILE A 126 -29.41 26.58 -28.46
N ASP A 127 -30.13 26.12 -27.44
CA ASP A 127 -31.47 26.61 -27.14
C ASP A 127 -31.41 28.00 -26.51
N LEU A 128 -31.53 29.03 -27.35
CA LEU A 128 -31.47 30.43 -26.93
C LEU A 128 -32.60 30.84 -25.98
N SER A 129 -33.69 30.05 -25.90
CA SER A 129 -34.78 30.32 -24.95
C SER A 129 -34.36 30.13 -23.49
N LYS A 130 -33.25 29.41 -23.26
CA LYS A 130 -32.65 29.23 -21.93
C LYS A 130 -31.78 30.40 -21.49
N ALA A 131 -31.60 31.42 -22.33
CA ALA A 131 -30.80 32.57 -21.98
C ALA A 131 -31.45 33.37 -20.84
N VAL A 132 -30.68 33.64 -19.80
CA VAL A 132 -31.08 34.53 -18.70
C VAL A 132 -30.53 35.92 -18.99
N SER A 133 -31.39 36.93 -18.91
CA SER A 133 -31.01 38.34 -19.06
C SER A 133 -30.68 38.94 -17.70
N GLU A 134 -29.44 39.35 -17.50
CA GLU A 134 -28.98 40.10 -16.33
C GLU A 134 -28.17 41.31 -16.79
N ASP A 135 -28.54 42.52 -16.34
CA ASP A 135 -27.92 43.79 -16.75
C ASP A 135 -27.75 44.00 -18.28
N GLY A 136 -28.70 43.47 -19.06
CA GLY A 136 -28.70 43.57 -20.53
C GLY A 136 -27.78 42.55 -21.22
N VAL A 137 -27.21 41.60 -20.49
CA VAL A 137 -26.41 40.49 -21.03
C VAL A 137 -27.24 39.20 -21.02
N LEU A 138 -27.34 38.54 -22.17
CA LEU A 138 -27.99 37.25 -22.31
C LEU A 138 -26.99 36.12 -22.08
N THR A 139 -27.19 35.31 -21.04
CA THR A 139 -26.26 34.24 -20.64
C THR A 139 -26.93 32.87 -20.67
N ILE A 140 -26.25 31.87 -21.23
CA ILE A 140 -26.66 30.46 -21.22
C ILE A 140 -25.63 29.68 -20.41
N ALA A 141 -26.07 28.94 -19.40
CA ALA A 141 -25.19 28.08 -18.62
C ALA A 141 -25.05 26.70 -19.28
N LEU A 142 -23.80 26.23 -19.43
CA LEU A 142 -23.49 24.86 -19.76
C LEU A 142 -22.75 24.19 -18.59
N THR A 143 -23.28 23.06 -18.12
CA THR A 143 -22.75 22.34 -16.97
C THR A 143 -21.78 21.25 -17.40
N ALA A 144 -20.63 21.15 -16.74
CA ALA A 144 -19.65 20.10 -16.97
C ALA A 144 -20.23 18.72 -16.63
N VAL A 145 -20.06 17.77 -17.54
CA VAL A 145 -20.40 16.36 -17.34
C VAL A 145 -19.13 15.56 -17.12
N TRP A 146 -19.14 14.70 -16.11
CA TRP A 146 -17.98 13.92 -15.70
C TRP A 146 -18.29 12.43 -15.73
N THR A 147 -17.32 11.62 -16.12
CA THR A 147 -17.35 10.16 -15.99
C THR A 147 -16.34 9.75 -14.92
N ALA A 148 -16.76 8.95 -13.93
CA ALA A 148 -15.86 8.43 -12.92
C ALA A 148 -14.84 7.48 -13.55
N ASN A 149 -13.57 7.60 -13.16
CA ASN A 149 -12.52 6.68 -13.61
C ASN A 149 -12.48 5.45 -12.71
N SER A 150 -12.09 4.32 -13.28
CA SER A 150 -11.90 3.06 -12.55
C SER A 150 -10.49 2.97 -11.97
N TYR A 151 -10.38 2.57 -10.70
CA TYR A 151 -9.13 2.41 -9.97
C TYR A 151 -9.06 1.07 -9.24
N THR A 152 -7.84 0.67 -8.87
CA THR A 152 -7.57 -0.62 -8.22
C THR A 152 -6.86 -0.45 -6.87
N ILE A 153 -7.30 -1.20 -5.86
CA ILE A 153 -6.60 -1.37 -4.59
C ILE A 153 -5.95 -2.76 -4.57
N PHE A 154 -4.63 -2.79 -4.44
CA PHE A 154 -3.81 -3.98 -4.30
C PHE A 154 -3.45 -4.24 -2.84
N PHE A 155 -3.40 -5.51 -2.44
CA PHE A 155 -3.09 -5.92 -1.08
C PHE A 155 -1.84 -6.80 -1.02
N ASP A 156 -0.82 -6.32 -0.32
CA ASP A 156 0.29 -7.14 0.20
C ASP A 156 -0.06 -7.52 1.64
N THR A 157 -0.50 -8.75 1.86
CA THR A 157 -0.92 -9.21 3.19
C THR A 157 0.27 -9.57 4.09
N ASN A 158 1.51 -9.43 3.61
CA ASN A 158 2.74 -9.58 4.38
C ASN A 158 2.78 -10.89 5.18
N GLY A 159 2.43 -12.00 4.50
CA GLY A 159 2.37 -13.35 5.08
C GLY A 159 1.04 -13.73 5.73
N GLY A 160 0.01 -12.89 5.66
CA GLY A 160 -1.37 -13.26 6.03
C GLY A 160 -2.12 -13.99 4.92
N SER A 161 -3.39 -14.30 5.16
CA SER A 161 -4.31 -14.86 4.17
C SER A 161 -4.39 -13.98 2.93
N ALA A 162 -4.53 -14.59 1.74
CA ALA A 162 -4.62 -13.86 0.49
C ALA A 162 -5.93 -13.06 0.40
N ILE A 163 -5.85 -11.87 -0.19
CA ILE A 163 -6.99 -10.99 -0.46
C ILE A 163 -6.93 -10.57 -1.94
N ASP A 164 -8.06 -10.68 -2.63
CA ASP A 164 -8.20 -10.21 -4.00
C ASP A 164 -8.20 -8.68 -4.06
N SER A 165 -7.66 -8.12 -5.16
CA SER A 165 -7.72 -6.68 -5.40
C SER A 165 -9.15 -6.18 -5.55
N ILE A 166 -9.42 -4.96 -5.09
CA ILE A 166 -10.72 -4.30 -5.30
C ILE A 166 -10.60 -3.37 -6.51
N VAL A 167 -11.50 -3.52 -7.48
CA VAL A 167 -11.62 -2.63 -8.65
C VAL A 167 -12.97 -1.95 -8.59
N ALA A 168 -12.99 -0.61 -8.62
CA ALA A 168 -14.22 0.17 -8.60
C ALA A 168 -14.00 1.57 -9.18
N ASP A 169 -15.09 2.24 -9.52
CA ASP A 169 -15.05 3.62 -9.98
C ASP A 169 -14.87 4.59 -8.80
N CYS A 170 -14.16 5.70 -9.04
CA CYS A 170 -13.91 6.73 -8.03
C CYS A 170 -15.21 7.17 -7.34
N GLY A 171 -15.19 7.25 -6.01
CA GLY A 171 -16.35 7.61 -5.19
C GLY A 171 -17.33 6.46 -4.90
N THR A 172 -17.16 5.28 -5.53
CA THR A 172 -17.95 4.09 -5.18
C THR A 172 -17.59 3.62 -3.76
N ALA A 173 -18.58 3.25 -2.96
CA ALA A 173 -18.35 2.67 -1.63
C ALA A 173 -17.55 1.37 -1.73
N ILE A 174 -16.55 1.21 -0.87
CA ILE A 174 -15.68 0.04 -0.80
C ILE A 174 -15.64 -0.52 0.61
N ALA A 175 -15.46 -1.84 0.71
CA ALA A 175 -15.22 -2.54 1.96
C ALA A 175 -13.91 -3.29 1.85
N VAL A 176 -12.91 -2.84 2.60
CA VAL A 176 -11.59 -3.50 2.61
C VAL A 176 -11.62 -4.64 3.63
N PRO A 177 -11.42 -5.90 3.21
CA PRO A 177 -11.39 -7.03 4.14
C PRO A 177 -10.12 -7.00 4.99
N GLU A 178 -10.22 -7.57 6.20
CA GLU A 178 -9.06 -7.77 7.07
C GLU A 178 -8.45 -9.17 6.82
N PRO A 179 -7.14 -9.27 6.57
CA PRO A 179 -6.47 -10.56 6.45
C PRO A 179 -6.32 -11.20 7.83
N THR A 180 -6.03 -12.50 7.85
CA THR A 180 -5.67 -13.25 9.07
C THR A 180 -4.26 -13.80 8.95
N LYS A 181 -3.45 -13.70 10.01
CA LYS A 181 -2.12 -14.31 10.09
C LYS A 181 -2.01 -15.07 11.41
N GLU A 182 -1.69 -16.36 11.35
CA GLU A 182 -1.58 -17.20 12.54
C GLU A 182 -0.55 -16.65 13.53
N GLY A 183 -0.91 -16.55 14.82
CA GLY A 183 -0.04 -16.00 15.85
C GLY A 183 0.04 -14.46 15.86
N TYR A 184 -0.70 -13.76 15.00
CA TYR A 184 -0.69 -12.30 14.93
C TYR A 184 -2.11 -11.71 14.94
N THR A 185 -2.19 -10.46 15.40
CA THR A 185 -3.37 -9.60 15.28
C THR A 185 -3.14 -8.59 14.15
N PHE A 186 -4.16 -8.37 13.31
CA PHE A 186 -4.11 -7.37 12.26
C PHE A 186 -4.08 -5.98 12.90
N ALA A 187 -3.02 -5.21 12.61
CA ALA A 187 -2.80 -3.89 13.20
C ALA A 187 -3.22 -2.74 12.26
N GLY A 188 -3.69 -3.06 11.06
CA GLY A 188 -4.12 -2.11 10.04
C GLY A 188 -3.28 -2.15 8.77
N TRP A 189 -3.62 -1.26 7.84
CA TRP A 189 -2.95 -1.12 6.55
C TRP A 189 -1.89 -0.02 6.58
N LEU A 190 -0.78 -0.26 5.90
CA LEU A 190 0.27 0.71 5.62
C LEU A 190 0.20 1.13 4.16
N LYS A 191 0.47 2.41 3.90
CA LYS A 191 0.75 2.94 2.56
C LYS A 191 2.09 3.65 2.61
N ASP A 192 2.99 3.28 1.70
CA ASP A 192 4.35 3.84 1.64
C ASP A 192 5.12 3.74 2.98
N GLY A 193 4.87 2.67 3.75
CA GLY A 193 5.51 2.41 5.04
C GLY A 193 4.88 3.13 6.24
N ALA A 194 3.85 3.95 6.04
CA ALA A 194 3.15 4.67 7.12
C ALA A 194 1.73 4.13 7.33
N ALA A 195 1.22 4.21 8.56
CA ALA A 195 -0.16 3.84 8.89
C ALA A 195 -1.15 4.61 8.02
N TYR A 196 -2.09 3.90 7.40
CA TYR A 196 -3.02 4.46 6.43
C TYR A 196 -4.46 4.10 6.79
N SER A 197 -5.29 5.13 6.95
CA SER A 197 -6.73 4.98 7.11
C SER A 197 -7.36 4.87 5.73
N VAL A 198 -7.80 3.68 5.34
CA VAL A 198 -8.44 3.45 4.05
C VAL A 198 -9.79 4.19 4.02
N PRO A 199 -10.08 5.03 3.01
CA PRO A 199 -11.37 5.69 2.89
C PRO A 199 -12.51 4.68 2.64
N GLU A 200 -13.73 5.06 3.00
CA GLU A 200 -14.94 4.26 2.77
C GLU A 200 -15.37 4.22 1.29
N THR A 201 -14.79 5.09 0.46
CA THR A 201 -15.05 5.15 -0.99
C THR A 201 -13.75 5.05 -1.76
N MET A 202 -13.80 4.50 -2.98
CA MET A 202 -12.66 4.39 -3.88
C MET A 202 -12.04 5.79 -4.13
N PRO A 203 -10.77 5.99 -3.77
CA PRO A 203 -10.11 7.28 -3.99
C PRO A 203 -9.74 7.49 -5.45
N ALA A 204 -9.33 8.73 -5.76
CA ALA A 204 -8.76 9.06 -7.06
C ALA A 204 -7.33 8.53 -7.15
N GLY A 205 -7.15 7.38 -7.80
CA GLY A 205 -5.85 6.75 -8.03
C GLY A 205 -5.76 5.35 -7.44
N ASP A 206 -4.88 4.55 -8.02
CA ASP A 206 -4.59 3.21 -7.53
C ASP A 206 -3.90 3.28 -6.16
N LEU A 207 -4.15 2.26 -5.33
CA LEU A 207 -3.53 2.10 -4.02
C LEU A 207 -2.85 0.74 -3.90
N THR A 208 -1.69 0.72 -3.26
CA THR A 208 -1.06 -0.52 -2.78
C THR A 208 -0.97 -0.45 -1.27
N LEU A 209 -1.65 -1.37 -0.60
CA LEU A 209 -1.71 -1.44 0.85
C LEU A 209 -0.92 -2.65 1.35
N LYS A 210 -0.11 -2.45 2.39
CA LYS A 210 0.65 -3.51 3.04
C LYS A 210 0.12 -3.76 4.45
N ALA A 211 -0.18 -5.01 4.80
CA ALA A 211 -0.67 -5.35 6.13
C ALA A 211 0.41 -5.16 7.19
N SER A 212 0.03 -4.52 8.30
CA SER A 212 0.81 -4.46 9.54
C SER A 212 0.28 -5.48 10.54
N TRP A 213 1.19 -6.12 11.27
CA TRP A 213 0.88 -7.22 12.18
C TRP A 213 1.50 -6.95 13.55
N LYS A 214 0.75 -7.27 14.60
CA LYS A 214 1.23 -7.29 15.98
C LYS A 214 1.18 -8.71 16.53
N LEU A 215 2.30 -9.19 17.07
CA LEU A 215 2.38 -10.54 17.66
C LEU A 215 1.30 -10.72 18.71
N TYR A 216 0.51 -11.78 18.58
CA TYR A 216 -0.51 -12.13 19.56
C TYR A 216 0.14 -12.92 20.69
N ILE A 217 0.04 -12.40 21.91
CA ILE A 217 0.51 -13.08 23.12
C ILE A 217 -0.72 -13.51 23.91
N PRO A 218 -1.03 -14.82 23.98
CA PRO A 218 -2.16 -15.30 24.75
C PRO A 218 -1.91 -15.16 26.25
N ALA A 219 -2.99 -15.10 27.03
CA ALA A 219 -2.90 -15.24 28.47
C ALA A 219 -2.28 -16.60 28.85
N PRO A 220 -1.49 -16.68 29.94
CA PRO A 220 -0.89 -17.93 30.37
C PRO A 220 -1.95 -18.98 30.69
N VAL A 221 -1.75 -20.22 30.23
CA VAL A 221 -2.55 -21.38 30.63
C VAL A 221 -1.69 -22.26 31.52
N ASN A 222 -2.11 -22.51 32.77
CA ASN A 222 -1.31 -23.22 33.78
C ASN A 222 0.11 -22.63 33.94
N GLY A 223 0.24 -21.30 33.85
CA GLY A 223 1.54 -20.61 33.94
C GLY A 223 2.41 -20.73 32.70
N VAL A 224 1.91 -21.20 31.56
CA VAL A 224 2.68 -21.27 30.31
C VAL A 224 2.08 -20.37 29.25
N ILE A 225 2.90 -19.47 28.70
CA ILE A 225 2.60 -18.69 27.50
C ILE A 225 3.16 -19.49 26.33
N SER A 226 2.32 -19.83 25.36
CA SER A 226 2.74 -20.59 24.18
C SER A 226 2.72 -19.69 22.94
N LEU A 227 3.86 -19.58 22.26
CA LEU A 227 4.02 -18.88 21.00
C LEU A 227 4.54 -19.86 19.93
N ASN A 228 4.21 -19.58 18.68
CA ASN A 228 4.75 -20.28 17.53
C ASN A 228 5.57 -19.29 16.69
N ALA A 229 6.76 -19.70 16.26
CA ALA A 229 7.58 -18.93 15.33
C ALA A 229 6.97 -18.89 13.93
N GLU A 230 7.44 -17.95 13.12
CA GLU A 230 7.08 -17.90 11.70
C GLU A 230 7.64 -19.11 10.95
N THR A 231 7.12 -19.34 9.74
CA THR A 231 7.50 -20.48 8.88
C THR A 231 8.98 -20.49 8.50
N ASP A 232 9.69 -19.37 8.64
CA ASP A 232 11.14 -19.24 8.41
C ASP A 232 11.98 -19.75 9.59
N GLY A 233 11.35 -20.19 10.69
CA GLY A 233 12.02 -20.70 11.88
C GLY A 233 12.52 -19.62 12.84
N ASN A 234 12.14 -18.35 12.64
CA ASN A 234 12.51 -17.23 13.51
C ASN A 234 11.29 -16.66 14.25
N LEU A 235 11.53 -16.11 15.43
CA LEU A 235 10.53 -15.32 16.16
C LEU A 235 11.16 -14.01 16.62
N THR A 236 10.67 -12.90 16.08
CA THR A 236 11.12 -11.57 16.49
C THR A 236 10.20 -11.02 17.57
N LEU A 237 10.77 -10.73 18.74
CA LEU A 237 10.08 -10.10 19.86
C LEU A 237 10.44 -8.61 19.89
N THR A 238 9.44 -7.75 19.74
CA THR A 238 9.60 -6.29 19.88
C THR A 238 9.57 -5.87 21.35
N ASP A 239 9.96 -4.62 21.66
CA ASP A 239 9.87 -4.08 23.03
C ASP A 239 8.44 -4.18 23.59
N GLU A 240 7.43 -3.98 22.74
CA GLU A 240 6.02 -4.11 23.11
C GLU A 240 5.65 -5.56 23.47
N SER A 241 6.12 -6.52 22.66
CA SER A 241 5.90 -7.95 22.90
C SER A 241 6.57 -8.39 24.20
N ILE A 242 7.81 -7.95 24.42
CA ILE A 242 8.57 -8.19 25.65
C ILE A 242 7.89 -7.58 26.87
N GLY A 243 7.40 -6.34 26.77
CA GLY A 243 6.66 -5.69 27.85
C GLY A 243 5.42 -6.49 28.25
N THR A 244 4.69 -7.02 27.26
CA THR A 244 3.53 -7.89 27.49
C THR A 244 3.93 -9.19 28.16
N LEU A 245 4.95 -9.89 27.66
CA LEU A 245 5.47 -11.14 28.25
C LEU A 245 5.90 -10.93 29.71
N LYS A 246 6.63 -9.84 30.00
CA LYS A 246 7.09 -9.52 31.36
C LYS A 246 5.94 -9.20 32.31
N SER A 247 4.86 -8.59 31.81
CA SER A 247 3.68 -8.34 32.64
C SER A 247 3.06 -9.63 33.18
N TYR A 248 3.02 -10.69 32.37
CA TYR A 248 2.55 -12.02 32.80
C TYR A 248 3.56 -12.75 33.69
N ALA A 249 4.86 -12.59 33.45
CA ALA A 249 5.91 -13.24 34.25
C ALA A 249 6.03 -12.68 35.68
N SER A 250 5.57 -11.45 35.91
CA SER A 250 5.63 -10.80 37.23
C SER A 250 4.59 -11.31 38.25
N SER A 251 3.55 -12.04 37.82
CA SER A 251 2.43 -12.42 38.68
C SER A 251 2.44 -13.87 39.18
N ASP A 252 2.99 -14.84 38.45
CA ASP A 252 2.99 -16.26 38.84
C ASP A 252 3.89 -17.06 37.89
N SER A 253 5.03 -17.61 38.35
CA SER A 253 5.84 -18.69 37.73
C SER A 253 5.76 -18.88 36.20
N ALA A 254 5.69 -17.81 35.41
CA ALA A 254 5.25 -17.95 34.03
C ALA A 254 6.42 -18.37 33.16
N PHE A 255 6.25 -19.49 32.47
CA PHE A 255 7.20 -19.98 31.47
C PHE A 255 6.76 -19.48 30.09
N LEU A 256 7.72 -19.07 29.28
CA LEU A 256 7.47 -18.84 27.85
C LEU A 256 7.90 -20.10 27.11
N ARG A 257 6.95 -20.75 26.43
CA ARG A 257 7.24 -21.81 25.47
C ARG A 257 7.12 -21.25 24.05
N VAL A 258 8.18 -21.40 23.27
CA VAL A 258 8.19 -21.05 21.84
C VAL A 258 8.43 -22.32 21.03
N SER A 259 7.52 -22.62 20.12
CA SER A 259 7.68 -23.72 19.15
C SER A 259 8.21 -23.17 17.83
N MET A 260 9.25 -23.80 17.28
CA MET A 260 9.92 -23.41 16.04
C MET A 260 10.10 -24.65 15.16
N GLY A 261 9.03 -25.03 14.43
CA GLY A 261 8.95 -26.33 13.77
C GLY A 261 8.99 -27.47 14.79
N ASP A 262 9.92 -28.41 14.60
CA ASP A 262 10.12 -29.56 15.50
C ASP A 262 10.97 -29.23 16.74
N SER A 263 11.47 -28.00 16.84
CA SER A 263 12.26 -27.54 17.98
C SER A 263 11.42 -26.71 18.94
N THR A 264 11.78 -26.70 20.22
CA THR A 264 11.11 -25.85 21.21
C THR A 264 12.09 -25.17 22.15
N PHE A 265 11.73 -23.97 22.58
CA PHE A 265 12.38 -23.23 23.66
C PHE A 265 11.40 -23.08 24.80
N THR A 266 11.83 -23.38 26.03
CA THR A 266 11.06 -23.10 27.24
C THR A 266 11.90 -22.26 28.18
N PHE A 267 11.57 -20.98 28.28
CA PHE A 267 12.20 -20.01 29.16
C PHE A 267 11.56 -20.07 30.53
N ASP A 268 12.37 -20.19 31.58
CA ASP A 268 11.89 -19.97 32.94
C ASP A 268 11.53 -18.50 33.20
N SER A 269 10.86 -18.24 34.31
CA SER A 269 10.38 -16.90 34.66
C SER A 269 11.52 -15.87 34.81
N LYS A 270 12.72 -16.28 35.24
CA LYS A 270 13.89 -15.40 35.33
C LYS A 270 14.44 -15.06 33.95
N ALA A 271 14.50 -16.04 33.05
CA ALA A 271 14.91 -15.86 31.67
C ALA A 271 13.95 -14.91 30.96
N VAL A 272 12.62 -15.09 31.11
CA VAL A 272 11.60 -14.18 30.57
C VAL A 272 11.78 -12.75 31.10
N ALA A 273 12.03 -12.59 32.40
CA ALA A 273 12.28 -11.27 33.00
C ALA A 273 13.53 -10.57 32.43
N ALA A 274 14.53 -11.36 32.00
CA ALA A 274 15.77 -10.88 31.43
C ALA A 274 15.73 -10.62 29.91
N LEU A 275 14.72 -11.14 29.19
CA LEU A 275 14.62 -10.93 27.74
C LEU A 275 14.50 -9.45 27.38
N ASN A 276 15.12 -9.08 26.26
CA ASN A 276 14.96 -7.78 25.60
C ASN A 276 14.43 -8.00 24.18
N ALA A 277 14.14 -6.92 23.44
CA ALA A 277 13.78 -7.06 22.05
C ALA A 277 14.90 -7.76 21.27
N GLY A 278 14.52 -8.69 20.40
CA GLY A 278 15.47 -9.53 19.69
C GLY A 278 14.78 -10.64 18.92
N THR A 279 15.57 -11.34 18.11
CA THR A 279 15.10 -12.46 17.30
C THR A 279 15.60 -13.76 17.90
N LEU A 280 14.67 -14.66 18.20
CA LEU A 280 14.96 -16.05 18.53
C LEU A 280 15.23 -16.82 17.23
N THR A 281 16.29 -17.62 17.25
CA THR A 281 16.75 -18.40 16.11
C THR A 281 17.19 -19.78 16.60
N ILE A 282 16.85 -20.79 15.82
CA ILE A 282 17.44 -22.13 15.95
C ILE A 282 17.68 -22.71 14.57
N ARG A 283 18.91 -23.19 14.34
CA ARG A 283 19.29 -23.70 13.03
C ARG A 283 20.29 -24.83 13.15
N ALA A 284 20.03 -25.93 12.45
CA ALA A 284 21.04 -26.94 12.18
C ALA A 284 22.12 -26.37 11.23
N MET A 285 23.37 -26.49 11.62
CA MET A 285 24.51 -25.98 10.88
C MET A 285 24.94 -27.00 9.83
N GLU A 286 24.86 -26.61 8.56
CA GLU A 286 25.33 -27.43 7.43
C GLU A 286 26.78 -27.13 7.06
N ASN A 287 27.24 -25.92 7.33
CA ASN A 287 28.60 -25.46 7.04
C ASN A 287 29.20 -24.88 8.32
N LEU A 288 30.24 -25.53 8.81
CA LEU A 288 31.02 -25.12 9.97
C LEU A 288 32.36 -24.57 9.49
N ASP A 289 32.97 -23.67 10.27
CA ASP A 289 34.37 -23.32 10.07
C ASP A 289 35.28 -24.52 10.34
N ASP A 290 36.50 -24.49 9.80
CA ASP A 290 37.44 -25.62 9.84
C ASP A 290 37.75 -26.09 11.27
N GLU A 291 37.81 -25.15 12.24
CA GLU A 291 38.13 -25.44 13.63
C GLU A 291 36.96 -26.15 14.31
N THR A 292 35.75 -25.61 14.19
CA THR A 292 34.52 -26.22 14.72
C THR A 292 34.24 -27.58 14.06
N ALA A 293 34.45 -27.71 12.74
CA ALA A 293 34.29 -28.96 12.02
C ALA A 293 35.29 -30.03 12.49
N ALA A 294 36.55 -29.66 12.71
CA ALA A 294 37.57 -30.58 13.22
C ALA A 294 37.25 -31.06 14.65
N LEU A 295 36.74 -30.15 15.49
CA LEU A 295 36.35 -30.45 16.87
C LEU A 295 35.12 -31.37 16.94
N THR A 296 34.07 -31.03 16.21
CA THR A 296 32.76 -31.69 16.31
C THR A 296 32.63 -32.92 15.40
N LYS A 297 33.53 -33.08 14.43
CA LYS A 297 33.58 -34.19 13.48
C LYS A 297 32.22 -34.37 12.78
N ASP A 298 31.52 -35.44 13.08
CA ASP A 298 30.24 -35.81 12.50
C ASP A 298 29.04 -35.48 13.42
N ALA A 299 29.25 -34.81 14.56
CA ALA A 299 28.19 -34.41 15.47
C ALA A 299 27.23 -33.40 14.80
N ALA A 300 25.94 -33.49 15.12
CA ALA A 300 24.97 -32.49 14.67
C ALA A 300 25.19 -31.20 15.46
N VAL A 301 25.36 -30.07 14.77
CA VAL A 301 25.61 -28.78 15.42
C VAL A 301 24.42 -27.85 15.20
N TYR A 302 23.91 -27.26 16.28
CA TYR A 302 22.82 -26.30 16.26
C TYR A 302 23.32 -24.92 16.68
N ALA A 303 23.05 -23.91 15.86
CA ALA A 303 23.14 -22.52 16.28
C ALA A 303 21.87 -22.16 17.04
N VAL A 304 22.03 -21.74 18.30
CA VAL A 304 20.93 -21.33 19.18
C VAL A 304 21.17 -19.88 19.59
N GLY A 305 20.24 -19.00 19.22
CA GLY A 305 20.44 -17.55 19.29
C GLY A 305 19.22 -16.78 19.77
N PHE A 306 19.40 -15.77 20.61
CA PHE A 306 18.39 -14.73 20.89
C PHE A 306 19.04 -13.34 20.93
N GLY A 307 18.85 -12.54 19.87
CA GLY A 307 19.44 -11.20 19.77
C GLY A 307 20.98 -11.16 19.90
N SER A 308 21.55 -9.97 20.05
CA SER A 308 22.98 -9.80 20.36
C SER A 308 23.18 -9.68 21.88
N ASN A 309 23.96 -10.57 22.49
CA ASN A 309 24.38 -10.51 23.90
C ASN A 309 23.24 -10.59 24.94
N THR A 310 22.33 -11.55 24.79
CA THR A 310 21.29 -11.78 25.80
C THR A 310 21.88 -12.45 27.04
N TYR A 311 21.85 -11.73 28.17
CA TYR A 311 22.24 -12.24 29.48
C TYR A 311 20.99 -12.59 30.29
N LEU A 312 20.79 -13.88 30.57
CA LEU A 312 19.57 -14.35 31.24
C LEU A 312 19.56 -14.14 32.76
N ASN A 313 20.61 -13.50 33.33
CA ASN A 313 20.71 -13.17 34.75
C ASN A 313 20.43 -14.35 35.70
N GLY A 314 20.93 -15.54 35.35
CA GLY A 314 20.70 -16.77 36.10
C GLY A 314 19.36 -17.46 35.85
N GLY A 315 18.60 -16.99 34.86
CA GLY A 315 17.51 -17.74 34.24
C GLY A 315 18.03 -18.77 33.24
N THR A 316 17.21 -19.79 33.00
CA THR A 316 17.53 -20.95 32.18
C THR A 316 16.53 -21.10 31.04
N VAL A 317 17.00 -21.60 29.90
CA VAL A 317 16.17 -22.01 28.78
C VAL A 317 16.37 -23.48 28.53
N THR A 318 15.26 -24.22 28.51
CA THR A 318 15.25 -25.60 28.04
C THR A 318 15.05 -25.59 26.53
N VAL A 319 15.98 -26.18 25.80
CA VAL A 319 15.98 -26.28 24.34
C VAL A 319 15.77 -27.73 23.96
N THR A 320 14.80 -27.99 23.09
CA THR A 320 14.56 -29.29 22.48
C THR A 320 14.81 -29.18 20.98
N VAL A 321 15.63 -30.06 20.43
CA VAL A 321 15.96 -30.13 19.00
C VAL A 321 15.75 -31.54 18.46
N PRO A 322 15.41 -31.70 17.17
CA PRO A 322 15.37 -33.02 16.53
C PRO A 322 16.77 -33.65 16.55
N TYR A 323 16.83 -34.96 16.75
CA TYR A 323 18.08 -35.71 16.69
C TYR A 323 17.82 -37.19 16.42
N THR A 324 18.58 -37.75 15.48
CA THR A 324 18.56 -39.18 15.21
C THR A 324 19.83 -39.80 15.79
N LEU A 325 19.66 -40.81 16.65
CA LEU A 325 20.80 -41.58 17.18
C LEU A 325 21.58 -42.22 16.03
N LYS A 326 22.91 -42.17 16.11
CA LYS A 326 23.77 -42.85 15.17
C LYS A 326 23.83 -44.35 15.49
N ASP A 327 24.20 -45.16 14.49
CA ASP A 327 24.36 -46.60 14.67
C ASP A 327 25.34 -46.90 15.82
N GLY A 328 24.86 -47.65 16.81
CA GLY A 328 25.64 -48.03 17.99
C GLY A 328 25.66 -47.01 19.13
N GLN A 329 25.02 -45.85 18.99
CA GLN A 329 24.90 -44.85 20.07
C GLN A 329 23.75 -45.19 21.02
N SER A 330 23.99 -45.12 22.33
CA SER A 330 22.93 -45.23 23.34
C SER A 330 22.23 -43.90 23.57
N ALA A 331 20.93 -43.94 23.90
CA ALA A 331 20.17 -42.77 24.32
C ALA A 331 20.74 -42.13 25.60
N ASP A 332 21.27 -42.95 26.52
CA ASP A 332 21.81 -42.52 27.80
C ASP A 332 23.19 -41.84 27.66
N ASP A 333 23.87 -42.03 26.52
CA ASP A 333 25.21 -41.50 26.27
C ASP A 333 25.17 -40.17 25.48
N VAL A 334 23.99 -39.64 25.19
CA VAL A 334 23.85 -38.40 24.43
C VAL A 334 24.16 -37.20 25.34
N SER A 335 25.22 -36.47 25.00
CA SER A 335 25.59 -35.21 25.65
C SER A 335 25.46 -34.03 24.69
N ILE A 336 25.39 -32.83 25.26
CA ILE A 336 25.44 -31.58 24.52
C ILE A 336 26.74 -30.87 24.85
N TYR A 337 27.47 -30.43 23.83
CA TYR A 337 28.71 -29.68 23.98
C TYR A 337 28.50 -28.26 23.48
N ARG A 338 28.61 -27.29 24.39
CA ARG A 338 28.57 -25.88 24.04
C ARG A 338 29.94 -25.50 23.46
N ILE A 339 29.96 -25.04 22.22
CA ILE A 339 31.18 -24.65 21.52
C ILE A 339 31.35 -23.14 21.61
N SER A 340 32.56 -22.71 22.00
CA SER A 340 32.97 -21.30 22.02
C SER A 340 34.43 -21.20 21.63
N ASP A 341 34.75 -20.25 20.74
CA ASP A 341 36.11 -19.95 20.32
C ASP A 341 36.93 -21.20 19.96
N GLY A 342 36.35 -22.09 19.15
CA GLY A 342 37.04 -23.29 18.66
C GLY A 342 37.20 -24.43 19.68
N SER A 343 36.57 -24.34 20.85
CA SER A 343 36.72 -25.32 21.93
C SER A 343 35.40 -25.71 22.59
N VAL A 344 35.37 -26.86 23.28
CA VAL A 344 34.25 -27.24 24.15
C VAL A 344 34.33 -26.37 25.41
N ALA A 345 33.40 -25.44 25.53
CA ALA A 345 33.32 -24.51 26.65
C ALA A 345 32.56 -25.11 27.84
N GLU A 346 31.63 -26.03 27.59
CA GLU A 346 30.80 -26.68 28.60
C GLU A 346 30.22 -27.98 28.04
N THR A 347 30.18 -29.03 28.85
CA THR A 347 29.42 -30.26 28.59
C THR A 347 28.15 -30.23 29.43
N ILE A 348 27.01 -30.42 28.77
CA ILE A 348 25.67 -30.31 29.34
C ILE A 348 25.00 -31.67 29.22
N GLU A 349 24.44 -32.15 30.33
CA GLU A 349 23.61 -33.36 30.32
C GLU A 349 22.36 -33.14 29.45
N ALA A 350 22.03 -34.15 28.66
CA ALA A 350 20.91 -34.10 27.74
C ALA A 350 19.96 -35.28 27.99
N GLN A 351 18.69 -35.07 27.65
CA GLN A 351 17.70 -36.14 27.65
C GLN A 351 17.32 -36.45 26.22
N TYR A 352 17.56 -37.69 25.80
CA TYR A 352 17.06 -38.21 24.53
C TYR A 352 15.70 -38.88 24.73
N SER A 353 14.71 -38.48 23.94
CA SER A 353 13.41 -39.15 23.89
C SER A 353 12.77 -38.90 22.54
N ASP A 354 12.24 -39.97 21.93
CA ASP A 354 11.38 -39.91 20.74
C ASP A 354 11.93 -39.04 19.59
N GLY A 355 13.19 -39.26 19.19
CA GLY A 355 13.79 -38.53 18.07
C GLY A 355 14.17 -37.08 18.38
N THR A 356 14.20 -36.68 19.66
CA THR A 356 14.61 -35.34 20.09
C THR A 356 15.63 -35.40 21.22
N VAL A 357 16.44 -34.35 21.34
CA VAL A 357 17.34 -34.12 22.47
C VAL A 357 16.93 -32.83 23.16
N THR A 358 16.78 -32.91 24.48
CA THR A 358 16.44 -31.78 25.35
C THR A 358 17.57 -31.47 26.31
N PHE A 359 17.94 -30.19 26.42
CA PHE A 359 18.99 -29.72 27.33
C PHE A 359 18.67 -28.33 27.87
N ALA A 360 19.27 -27.97 28.99
CA ALA A 360 19.10 -26.68 29.63
C ALA A 360 20.34 -25.80 29.44
N THR A 361 20.17 -24.53 29.09
CA THR A 361 21.30 -23.60 28.95
C THR A 361 20.93 -22.18 29.38
N GLY A 362 21.93 -21.46 29.90
CA GLY A 362 21.84 -20.03 30.19
C GLY A 362 22.37 -19.13 29.06
N ASN A 363 22.86 -19.72 27.97
CA ASN A 363 23.50 -19.01 26.86
C ASN A 363 22.65 -19.14 25.59
N LEU A 364 22.38 -18.02 24.92
CA LEU A 364 21.58 -17.98 23.67
C LEU A 364 22.37 -17.25 22.58
N SER A 365 23.66 -17.57 22.49
CA SER A 365 24.58 -17.01 21.50
C SER A 365 25.76 -17.97 21.33
N SER A 366 25.46 -19.24 21.06
CA SER A 366 26.49 -20.30 20.99
C SER A 366 26.06 -21.42 20.05
N LEU A 367 27.05 -22.23 19.65
CA LEU A 367 26.85 -23.46 18.92
C LEU A 367 26.76 -24.63 19.92
N TYR A 368 25.84 -25.54 19.67
CA TYR A 368 25.62 -26.71 20.51
C TYR A 368 25.75 -27.96 19.66
N ALA A 369 26.76 -28.77 19.93
CA ALA A 369 26.97 -30.05 19.27
C ALA A 369 26.30 -31.17 20.05
N VAL A 370 25.58 -32.05 19.35
CA VAL A 370 24.83 -33.18 19.92
C VAL A 370 25.53 -34.50 19.61
N GLY A 371 25.85 -35.26 20.66
CA GLY A 371 26.42 -36.61 20.53
C GLY A 371 27.54 -36.87 21.51
N HIS A 372 28.66 -37.41 21.01
CA HIS A 372 29.89 -37.61 21.76
C HIS A 372 31.03 -36.86 21.05
N ILE A 373 31.72 -35.99 21.77
CA ILE A 373 32.94 -35.33 21.32
C ILE A 373 34.06 -35.84 22.20
N ASP A 374 35.11 -36.32 21.55
CA ASP A 374 36.36 -36.69 22.21
C ASP A 374 37.07 -35.38 22.65
N THR A 375 36.87 -35.00 23.90
CA THR A 375 37.43 -33.79 24.49
C THR A 375 38.87 -33.97 24.97
N GLY A 376 39.49 -35.13 24.76
CA GLY A 376 40.89 -35.38 25.09
C GLY A 376 41.24 -35.21 26.57
N SER A 377 40.27 -35.35 27.49
CA SER A 377 40.57 -35.40 28.93
C SER A 377 40.99 -36.82 29.29
N ASP A 378 42.29 -36.99 29.51
CA ASP A 378 43.01 -38.24 29.77
C ASP A 378 42.31 -39.15 30.81
N ASP A 379 42.02 -40.38 30.39
CA ASP A 379 42.20 -41.57 31.22
C ASP A 379 43.06 -42.57 30.41
N GLU A 380 44.32 -42.72 30.83
CA GLU A 380 45.05 -43.97 30.63
C GLU A 380 44.26 -45.11 31.33
N ASP A 381 44.21 -46.28 30.68
CA ASP A 381 43.43 -47.48 30.98
C ASP A 381 41.91 -47.35 30.64
N ASP A 382 41.40 -47.98 29.58
CA ASP A 382 41.40 -49.42 29.42
C ASP A 382 41.10 -49.87 27.96
N SER A 383 41.99 -50.75 27.50
CA SER A 383 41.91 -51.83 26.50
C SER A 383 40.97 -51.80 25.27
N THR A 384 41.62 -52.05 24.12
CA THR A 384 41.19 -52.84 22.93
C THR A 384 40.85 -52.19 21.57
N ALA A 385 41.33 -50.97 21.25
CA ALA A 385 41.17 -50.47 19.86
C ALA A 385 42.42 -49.91 19.16
N ILE A 386 43.48 -49.51 19.88
CA ILE A 386 44.57 -48.72 19.25
C ILE A 386 45.79 -49.56 18.83
N MET A 387 45.86 -50.84 19.22
CA MET A 387 47.01 -51.70 18.88
C MET A 387 46.88 -52.44 17.53
N ALA A 388 46.28 -51.83 16.51
CA ALA A 388 46.24 -52.38 15.14
C ALA A 388 46.90 -51.50 14.08
N VAL A 389 47.19 -50.22 14.37
CA VAL A 389 47.71 -49.28 13.35
C VAL A 389 49.20 -48.94 13.54
N ALA A 390 49.74 -49.11 14.75
CA ALA A 390 51.14 -48.74 15.03
C ALA A 390 52.20 -49.82 14.67
N LEU A 391 51.82 -51.09 14.43
CA LEU A 391 52.78 -52.16 14.09
C LEU A 391 52.99 -52.41 12.58
N ALA A 392 52.21 -51.77 11.71
CA ALA A 392 52.40 -51.88 10.25
C ALA A 392 53.35 -50.81 9.67
N ALA A 393 53.56 -49.69 10.36
CA ALA A 393 54.36 -48.57 9.85
C ALA A 393 55.87 -48.67 10.16
N VAL A 394 56.30 -49.52 11.10
CA VAL A 394 57.72 -49.67 11.48
C VAL A 394 58.43 -50.80 10.70
N ALA A 395 57.70 -51.71 10.06
CA ALA A 395 58.30 -52.80 9.27
C ALA A 395 58.63 -52.43 7.80
N VAL A 396 58.13 -51.30 7.28
CA VAL A 396 58.36 -50.88 5.87
C VAL A 396 59.52 -49.88 5.73
N CYS A 397 59.93 -49.22 6.81
CA CYS A 397 61.05 -48.26 6.79
C CYS A 397 62.46 -48.86 6.96
N LEU A 398 62.59 -50.19 7.18
CA LEU A 398 63.90 -50.85 7.28
C LEU A 398 64.30 -51.68 6.03
N VAL A 399 63.46 -51.76 4.99
CA VAL A 399 63.79 -52.47 3.73
C VAL A 399 64.11 -51.51 2.57
N ALA A 400 63.69 -50.25 2.62
CA ALA A 400 64.01 -49.26 1.58
C ALA A 400 65.38 -48.56 1.76
N GLY A 401 66.00 -48.63 2.95
CA GLY A 401 67.30 -48.00 3.24
C GLY A 401 68.53 -48.81 2.81
N ILE A 402 68.39 -50.13 2.55
CA ILE A 402 69.52 -51.00 2.19
C ILE A 402 69.72 -51.12 0.66
N VAL A 403 68.73 -50.73 -0.15
CA VAL A 403 68.82 -50.76 -1.64
C VAL A 403 69.43 -49.48 -2.23
N TYR A 404 69.41 -48.34 -1.50
CA TYR A 404 70.02 -47.09 -1.97
C TYR A 404 71.55 -47.03 -1.79
N ALA A 405 72.15 -47.96 -1.02
CA ALA A 405 73.60 -48.02 -0.81
C ALA A 405 74.36 -48.95 -1.79
N TYR A 406 73.67 -49.70 -2.67
CA TYR A 406 74.30 -50.68 -3.58
C TYR A 406 74.25 -50.36 -5.08
N SER A 407 73.66 -49.23 -5.50
CA SER A 407 73.58 -48.84 -6.93
C SER A 407 74.53 -47.71 -7.35
N ARG A 408 75.52 -47.35 -6.51
CA ARG A 408 76.64 -46.45 -6.87
C ARG A 408 78.01 -47.10 -6.65
N ARG A 409 78.20 -48.29 -7.22
CA ARG A 409 79.53 -48.84 -7.58
C ARG A 409 79.39 -49.75 -8.80
N VAL A 410 79.35 -49.13 -9.99
CA VAL A 410 79.94 -49.63 -11.23
C VAL A 410 80.60 -48.44 -11.90
#